data_AF-A0A060CAT9-F1
#
_entry.id   AF-A0A060CAT9-F1
#
_cell.length_a   1.000
_cell.length_b   1.000
_cell.length_c   1.000
_cell.angle_alpha   90.00
_cell.angle_beta   90.00
_cell.angle_gamma   90.00
#
_symmetry.space_group_name_H-M   'P 1'
#
loop_
_entity.id
_entity.type
_entity.pdbx_description
1 polymer ?
#
loop_
_entity_poly.entity_id
_entity_poly.type
_entity_poly.pdbx_seq_one_letter_code
_entity_poly.pdbx_strand_id
1 'polypeptide(L)'
;MVFCTFSGRGYADSPRAIYEYMLTDPAYRDCQYYWAFRDPEQFRALEQNPNTHVVRYAARDYELAMAGAKYWICNYRVSDHIWPRPEQVYVECWHGTPLKRLGYDLTGSDNAMNTTREIRKKYDLDSAKFRYLLSPSPLPARNFSPPG
;
A
#
# COMPACT_ATOMS: atom_id res chain seq x y z
N MET A 1 -4.71 8.46 -8.83
CA MET A 1 -3.99 7.30 -8.25
C MET A 1 -3.41 7.75 -6.93
N VAL A 2 -3.43 6.89 -5.91
CA VAL A 2 -2.82 7.20 -4.60
C VAL A 2 -1.59 6.32 -4.40
N PHE A 3 -0.52 6.92 -3.89
CA PHE A 3 0.73 6.28 -3.53
C PHE A 3 1.00 6.45 -2.04
N CYS A 4 1.38 5.36 -1.38
CA CYS A 4 1.77 5.43 0.03
C CYS A 4 2.86 4.42 0.35
N THR A 5 3.88 4.84 1.10
CA THR A 5 4.92 3.91 1.55
C THR A 5 5.05 3.92 3.06
N PHE A 6 5.22 2.75 3.68
CA PHE A 6 5.56 2.61 5.09
C PHE A 6 4.66 3.44 6.04
N SER A 7 3.34 3.47 5.78
CA SER A 7 2.36 4.34 6.47
C SER A 7 2.67 5.84 6.38
N GLY A 8 3.11 6.31 5.21
CA GLY A 8 3.42 7.70 4.91
C GLY A 8 4.77 8.19 5.43
N ARG A 9 5.74 7.29 5.69
CA ARG A 9 7.06 7.70 6.22
C ARG A 9 8.02 8.26 5.16
N GLY A 10 7.76 8.03 3.88
CA GLY A 10 8.64 8.60 2.86
C GLY A 10 8.25 8.29 1.42
N TYR A 11 9.10 8.77 0.53
CA TYR A 11 9.03 8.58 -0.91
C TYR A 11 10.11 7.56 -1.31
N ALA A 12 9.73 6.28 -1.43
CA ALA A 12 10.69 5.18 -1.56
C ALA A 12 10.07 3.92 -2.19
N ASP A 13 10.92 2.91 -2.37
CA ASP A 13 10.54 1.53 -2.70
C ASP A 13 9.77 1.38 -4.04
N SER A 14 8.99 0.32 -4.20
CA SER A 14 8.26 -0.01 -5.42
C SER A 14 7.24 1.06 -5.80
N PRO A 15 6.44 1.64 -4.88
CA PRO A 15 5.50 2.71 -5.23
C PRO A 15 6.21 3.93 -5.86
N ARG A 16 7.40 4.29 -5.37
CA ARG A 16 8.22 5.35 -5.97
C ARG A 16 8.63 5.01 -7.39
N ALA A 17 9.19 3.81 -7.60
CA ALA A 17 9.65 3.39 -8.93
C ALA A 17 8.51 3.37 -9.96
N ILE A 18 7.33 2.88 -9.56
CA ILE A 18 6.12 2.88 -10.41
C ILE A 18 5.72 4.32 -10.76
N TYR A 19 5.67 5.21 -9.76
CA TYR A 19 5.33 6.61 -9.97
C TYR A 19 6.33 7.32 -10.90
N GLU A 20 7.63 7.15 -10.69
CA GLU A 20 8.68 7.75 -11.53
C GLU A 20 8.57 7.27 -12.99
N TYR A 21 8.29 5.97 -13.21
CA TYR A 21 8.00 5.46 -14.55
C TYR A 21 6.77 6.13 -15.17
N MET A 22 5.66 6.24 -14.42
CA MET A 22 4.42 6.85 -14.90
C MET A 22 4.59 8.31 -15.32
N LEU A 23 5.50 9.06 -14.68
CA LEU A 23 5.82 10.44 -15.09
C LEU A 23 6.48 10.51 -16.48
N THR A 24 7.20 9.46 -16.88
CA THR A 24 7.97 9.43 -18.15
C THR A 24 7.16 8.91 -19.34
N ASP A 25 6.11 8.14 -19.07
CA ASP A 25 5.32 7.46 -20.11
C ASP A 25 4.09 8.31 -20.49
N PRO A 26 3.97 8.76 -21.76
CA PRO A 26 2.84 9.58 -22.22
C PRO A 26 1.46 8.98 -21.97
N ALA A 27 1.35 7.65 -21.85
CA ALA A 27 0.08 6.97 -21.56
C ALA A 27 -0.53 7.39 -20.21
N TYR A 28 0.27 7.91 -19.28
CA TYR A 28 -0.19 8.33 -17.95
C TYR A 28 -0.17 9.85 -17.74
N ARG A 29 0.08 10.64 -18.79
CA ARG A 29 0.27 12.10 -18.66
C ARG A 29 -0.92 12.81 -17.98
N ASP A 30 -2.14 12.37 -18.27
CA ASP A 30 -3.37 12.99 -17.74
C ASP A 30 -3.82 12.40 -16.40
N CYS A 31 -3.06 11.45 -15.84
CA CYS A 31 -3.36 10.87 -14.54
C CYS A 31 -3.08 11.88 -13.41
N GLN A 32 -3.94 11.88 -12.39
CA GLN A 32 -3.71 12.61 -11.14
C GLN A 32 -3.00 11.70 -10.14
N TYR A 33 -1.91 12.18 -9.54
CA TYR A 33 -1.08 11.46 -8.58
C TYR A 33 -1.20 12.08 -7.20
N TYR A 34 -1.55 11.28 -6.20
CA TYR A 34 -1.66 11.72 -4.81
C TYR A 34 -0.68 10.93 -3.97
N TRP A 35 0.28 11.62 -3.34
CA TRP A 35 1.23 11.02 -2.42
C TRP A 35 0.84 11.32 -0.98
N ALA A 36 0.71 10.27 -0.16
CA ALA A 36 0.32 10.41 1.24
C ALA A 36 1.53 10.31 2.18
N PHE A 37 1.82 11.37 2.94
CA PHE A 37 2.91 11.41 3.92
C PHE A 37 2.44 11.86 5.30
N ARG A 38 3.08 11.37 6.36
CA ARG A 38 2.84 11.84 7.74
C ARG A 38 3.26 13.30 7.91
N ASP A 39 4.41 13.64 7.34
CA ASP A 39 4.92 15.00 7.29
C ASP A 39 5.01 15.50 5.83
N PRO A 40 3.89 15.97 5.25
CA PRO A 40 3.81 16.35 3.84
C PRO A 40 4.71 17.53 3.48
N GLU A 41 5.05 18.40 4.44
CA GLU A 41 5.83 19.60 4.18
C GLU A 41 7.26 19.28 3.70
N GLN A 42 7.82 18.16 4.15
CA GLN A 42 9.13 17.67 3.69
C GLN A 42 9.12 17.21 2.22
N PHE A 43 7.94 16.97 1.64
CA PHE A 43 7.78 16.37 0.31
C PHE A 43 7.06 17.27 -0.69
N ARG A 44 6.78 18.54 -0.34
CA ARG A 44 6.11 19.51 -1.23
C ARG A 44 6.82 19.73 -2.56
N ALA A 45 8.13 19.50 -2.62
CA ALA A 45 8.88 19.54 -3.88
C ALA A 45 8.33 18.57 -4.95
N LEU A 46 7.66 17.48 -4.56
CA LEU A 46 7.01 16.55 -5.49
C LEU A 46 5.87 17.20 -6.29
N GLU A 47 5.25 18.27 -5.78
CA GLU A 47 4.17 19.00 -6.46
C GLU A 47 4.70 19.84 -7.65
N GLN A 48 6.02 19.91 -7.84
CA GLN A 48 6.63 20.42 -9.08
C GLN A 48 6.47 19.44 -10.25
N ASN A 49 6.19 18.17 -9.97
CA ASN A 49 5.87 17.20 -11.00
C ASN A 49 4.44 17.40 -11.52
N PRO A 50 4.17 17.16 -12.81
CA PRO A 50 2.83 17.29 -13.38
C PRO A 50 1.79 16.47 -12.62
N ASN A 51 0.62 17.08 -12.37
CA ASN A 51 -0.55 16.44 -11.77
C ASN A 51 -0.29 15.73 -10.42
N THR A 52 0.74 16.16 -9.69
CA THR A 52 1.16 15.54 -8.43
C THR A 52 0.76 16.39 -7.24
N HIS A 53 0.07 15.77 -6.30
CA HIS A 53 -0.48 16.40 -5.10
C HIS A 53 0.04 15.69 -3.86
N VAL A 54 0.43 16.45 -2.86
CA VAL A 54 0.88 15.91 -1.58
C VAL A 54 -0.19 16.09 -0.51
N VAL A 55 -0.62 14.97 0.07
CA VAL A 55 -1.67 14.92 1.11
C VAL A 55 -1.13 14.39 2.43
N ARG A 56 -1.74 14.83 3.53
CA ARG A 56 -1.41 14.35 4.87
C ARG A 56 -2.02 12.96 5.09
N TYR A 57 -1.17 11.98 5.38
CA TYR A 57 -1.57 10.61 5.72
C TYR A 57 -2.51 10.58 6.94
N ALA A 58 -3.54 9.73 6.87
CA ALA A 58 -4.57 9.60 7.91
C ALA A 58 -5.29 10.91 8.28
N ALA A 59 -5.34 11.86 7.34
CA ALA A 59 -6.19 13.04 7.43
C ALA A 59 -7.32 12.95 6.40
N ARG A 60 -8.28 13.87 6.50
CA ARG A 60 -9.45 13.92 5.60
C ARG A 60 -9.06 13.97 4.12
N ASP A 61 -8.04 14.72 3.76
CA ASP A 61 -7.61 14.85 2.36
C ASP A 61 -7.06 13.53 1.80
N TYR A 62 -6.39 12.74 2.65
CA TYR A 62 -5.97 11.38 2.31
C TYR A 62 -7.17 10.45 2.12
N GLU A 63 -8.16 10.49 3.00
CA GLU A 63 -9.38 9.68 2.86
C GLU A 63 -10.15 10.03 1.58
N LEU A 64 -10.26 11.33 1.25
CA LEU A 64 -10.88 11.79 0.02
C LEU A 64 -10.10 11.34 -1.22
N ALA A 65 -8.77 11.45 -1.20
CA ALA A 65 -7.91 10.96 -2.27
C ALA A 65 -8.07 9.45 -2.48
N MET A 66 -8.10 8.67 -1.39
CA MET A 66 -8.34 7.22 -1.42
C MET A 66 -9.72 6.91 -1.98
N ALA A 67 -10.77 7.60 -1.54
CA ALA A 67 -12.14 7.39 -2.02
C ALA A 67 -12.33 7.75 -3.50
N GLY A 68 -11.60 8.74 -4.02
CA GLY A 68 -11.69 9.19 -5.41
C GLY A 68 -10.78 8.46 -6.39
N ALA A 69 -9.71 7.80 -5.91
CA ALA A 69 -8.73 7.19 -6.79
C ALA A 69 -9.15 5.81 -7.30
N LYS A 70 -8.99 5.57 -8.61
CA LYS A 70 -9.18 4.24 -9.21
C LYS A 70 -8.11 3.21 -8.79
N TYR A 71 -6.88 3.66 -8.54
CA TYR A 71 -5.76 2.79 -8.16
C TYR A 71 -5.10 3.28 -6.87
N TRP A 72 -4.86 2.36 -5.95
CA TRP A 72 -4.06 2.54 -4.73
C TRP A 72 -2.81 1.70 -4.85
N ILE A 73 -1.64 2.32 -4.79
CA ILE A 73 -0.34 1.66 -4.95
C ILE A 73 0.43 1.88 -3.65
N CYS A 74 0.44 0.86 -2.79
CA CYS A 74 1.07 0.97 -1.48
C CYS A 74 1.93 -0.25 -1.19
N ASN A 75 2.94 -0.07 -0.34
CA ASN A 75 3.83 -1.16 0.10
C ASN A 75 3.67 -1.52 1.59
N TYR A 76 2.59 -1.00 2.19
CA TYR A 76 2.26 -1.18 3.58
C TYR A 76 0.75 -1.12 3.74
N ARG A 77 0.25 -1.82 4.76
CA ARG A 77 -1.18 -1.88 5.09
C ARG A 77 -1.82 -0.50 5.17
N VAL A 78 -2.91 -0.36 4.42
CA VAL A 78 -3.90 0.72 4.59
C VAL A 78 -4.73 0.47 5.84
N SER A 79 -5.15 1.53 6.53
CA SER A 79 -5.94 1.47 7.76
C SER A 79 -7.22 0.63 7.64
N ASP A 80 -7.59 -0.05 8.72
CA ASP A 80 -8.69 -1.03 8.73
C ASP A 80 -10.06 -0.46 8.34
N HIS A 81 -10.31 0.82 8.62
CA HIS A 81 -11.56 1.52 8.29
C HIS A 81 -11.66 1.98 6.83
N ILE A 82 -10.56 1.94 6.06
CA ILE A 82 -10.56 2.32 4.64
C ILE A 82 -10.67 1.05 3.80
N TRP A 83 -11.68 1.03 2.93
CA TRP A 83 -12.00 -0.10 2.06
C TRP A 83 -12.11 0.35 0.60
N PRO A 84 -11.45 -0.35 -0.33
CA PRO A 84 -11.63 -0.07 -1.75
C PRO A 84 -13.04 -0.44 -2.17
N ARG A 85 -13.66 0.42 -2.98
CA ARG A 85 -14.91 0.12 -3.68
C ARG A 85 -14.67 -0.92 -4.77
N PRO A 86 -15.72 -1.62 -5.25
CA PRO A 86 -15.57 -2.68 -6.27
C PRO A 86 -14.83 -2.28 -7.55
N GLU A 87 -14.95 -1.00 -7.95
CA GLU A 87 -14.30 -0.40 -9.12
C GLU A 87 -12.85 0.05 -8.88
N GLN A 88 -12.43 0.10 -7.61
CA GLN A 88 -11.08 0.51 -7.22
C GLN A 88 -10.15 -0.71 -7.18
N VAL A 89 -8.88 -0.45 -7.48
CA VAL A 89 -7.84 -1.48 -7.53
C VAL A 89 -6.76 -1.12 -6.52
N TYR A 90 -6.66 -1.91 -5.46
CA TYR A 90 -5.57 -1.81 -4.49
C TYR A 90 -4.46 -2.80 -4.87
N VAL A 91 -3.31 -2.25 -5.24
CA VAL A 91 -2.04 -2.95 -5.51
C VAL A 91 -1.17 -2.86 -4.27
N GLU A 92 -0.94 -3.99 -3.63
CA GLU A 92 0.01 -4.12 -2.53
C GLU A 92 1.37 -4.54 -3.09
N CYS A 93 2.35 -3.66 -2.99
CA CYS A 93 3.71 -3.91 -3.48
C CYS A 93 4.53 -4.77 -2.52
N TRP A 94 4.11 -4.87 -1.25
CA TRP A 94 4.88 -5.47 -0.17
C TRP A 94 6.28 -4.83 -0.04
N HIS A 95 7.09 -5.30 0.91
CA HIS A 95 8.39 -4.69 1.25
C HIS A 95 9.51 -5.73 1.27
N GLY A 96 9.43 -6.69 0.34
CA GLY A 96 10.41 -7.75 0.11
C GLY A 96 9.99 -9.14 0.63
N THR A 97 10.72 -10.17 0.19
CA THR A 97 10.49 -11.56 0.61
C THR A 97 10.61 -11.68 2.14
N PRO A 98 9.61 -12.23 2.84
CA PRO A 98 9.71 -12.46 4.27
C PRO A 98 10.90 -13.36 4.60
N LEU A 99 11.96 -12.83 5.21
CA LEU A 99 13.06 -13.63 5.77
C LEU A 99 12.68 -14.25 7.13
N LYS A 100 11.69 -13.64 7.82
CA LYS A 100 11.04 -14.16 9.03
C LYS A 100 9.68 -14.73 8.66
N ARG A 101 9.27 -15.82 9.33
CA ARG A 101 7.92 -16.41 9.20
C ARG A 101 6.87 -15.34 9.54
N LEU A 102 5.98 -15.03 8.60
CA LEU A 102 4.88 -14.06 8.76
C LEU A 102 3.55 -14.76 8.51
N GLY A 103 2.48 -14.29 9.16
CA GLY A 103 1.13 -14.84 9.00
C GLY A 103 0.96 -16.23 9.60
N TYR A 104 0.60 -17.22 8.78
CA TYR A 104 0.26 -18.57 9.21
C TYR A 104 1.46 -19.40 9.71
N ASP A 105 2.68 -19.02 9.34
CA ASP A 105 3.93 -19.70 9.74
C ASP A 105 4.45 -19.27 11.13
N LEU A 106 3.74 -18.41 11.86
CA LEU A 106 4.10 -18.04 13.23
C LEU A 106 3.87 -19.23 14.19
N THR A 107 4.93 -19.97 14.51
CA THR A 107 4.91 -21.07 15.51
C THR A 107 5.05 -20.58 16.96
N GLY A 108 4.97 -19.27 17.19
CA GLY A 108 5.03 -18.62 18.50
C GLY A 108 5.04 -17.10 18.34
N SER A 109 4.27 -16.37 19.15
CA SER A 109 4.23 -14.91 19.11
C SER A 109 5.34 -14.33 19.99
N ASP A 110 6.45 -13.88 19.40
CA ASP A 110 7.41 -13.00 20.11
C ASP A 110 6.89 -11.54 20.23
N ASN A 111 5.71 -11.24 19.69
CA ASN A 111 5.06 -9.94 19.82
C ASN A 111 4.13 -9.92 21.05
N ALA A 112 4.60 -9.30 22.14
CA ALA A 112 3.92 -9.19 23.44
C ALA A 112 2.58 -8.42 23.47
N MET A 113 1.99 -8.06 22.33
CA MET A 113 0.78 -7.21 22.26
C MET A 113 -0.41 -7.79 21.49
N ASN A 114 -0.27 -8.87 20.74
CA ASN A 114 -1.41 -9.46 20.02
C ASN A 114 -1.31 -10.99 20.05
N THR A 115 -2.43 -11.65 20.34
CA THR A 115 -2.55 -13.10 20.24
C THR A 115 -2.41 -13.56 18.78
N THR A 116 -1.96 -14.80 18.56
CA THR A 116 -1.86 -15.41 17.22
C THR A 116 -3.18 -15.31 16.43
N ARG A 117 -4.32 -15.38 17.11
CA ARG A 117 -5.66 -15.26 16.52
C ARG A 117 -5.92 -13.84 15.99
N GLU A 118 -5.54 -12.80 16.73
CA GLU A 118 -5.71 -11.41 16.31
C GLU A 118 -4.80 -11.06 15.14
N ILE A 119 -3.58 -11.61 15.12
CA ILE A 119 -2.66 -11.47 13.98
C ILE A 119 -3.28 -12.09 12.74
N ARG A 120 -3.79 -13.34 12.80
CA ARG A 120 -4.45 -14.00 11.66
C ARG A 120 -5.64 -13.20 11.13
N LYS A 121 -6.55 -12.77 12.02
CA LYS A 121 -7.71 -11.95 11.63
C LYS A 121 -7.31 -10.66 10.91
N LYS A 122 -6.21 -10.04 11.35
CA LYS A 122 -5.63 -8.85 10.72
C LYS A 122 -5.12 -9.14 9.30
N TYR A 123 -4.46 -10.28 9.08
CA TYR A 123 -4.02 -10.71 7.74
C TYR A 123 -5.19 -11.05 6.83
N ASP A 124 -6.22 -11.74 7.33
CA ASP A 124 -7.40 -12.10 6.54
C ASP A 124 -8.11 -10.82 6.05
N LEU A 125 -8.28 -9.83 6.94
CA LEU A 125 -8.85 -8.53 6.59
C LEU A 125 -8.03 -7.77 5.55
N ASP A 126 -6.70 -7.79 5.64
CA ASP A 126 -5.85 -7.15 4.63
C ASP A 126 -5.94 -7.85 3.29
N SER A 127 -5.90 -9.19 3.28
CA SER A 127 -5.98 -10.00 2.06
C SER A 127 -7.28 -9.82 1.30
N ALA A 128 -8.37 -9.53 2.02
CA ALA A 128 -9.67 -9.23 1.42
C ALA A 128 -9.72 -7.86 0.73
N LYS A 129 -8.75 -6.96 0.98
CA LYS A 129 -8.75 -5.59 0.43
C LYS A 129 -7.96 -5.48 -0.87
N PHE A 130 -6.79 -6.11 -0.99
CA PHE A 130 -5.94 -5.94 -2.17
C PHE A 130 -6.37 -6.86 -3.31
N ARG A 131 -6.35 -6.32 -4.53
CA ARG A 131 -6.68 -7.07 -5.75
C ARG A 131 -5.44 -7.72 -6.38
N TYR A 132 -4.28 -7.10 -6.17
CA TYR A 132 -3.00 -7.59 -6.67
C TYR A 132 -1.94 -7.48 -5.56
N LEU A 133 -1.12 -8.51 -5.43
CA LEU A 133 0.05 -8.55 -4.55
C LEU A 133 1.31 -8.77 -5.41
N LEU A 134 2.25 -7.83 -5.40
CA LEU A 134 3.53 -8.02 -6.09
C LEU A 134 4.37 -9.05 -5.35
N SER A 135 4.98 -9.95 -6.12
CA SER A 135 5.82 -11.03 -5.60
C SER A 135 7.21 -10.96 -6.22
N PRO A 136 8.29 -10.88 -5.43
CA PRO A 136 9.66 -10.78 -5.95
C PRO A 136 10.19 -12.09 -6.56
N SER A 137 9.46 -13.21 -6.43
CA SER A 137 9.78 -14.49 -7.07
C SER A 137 8.51 -15.33 -7.25
N PRO A 138 8.51 -16.43 -8.04
CA PRO A 138 7.35 -17.31 -8.18
C PRO A 138 6.92 -18.02 -6.88
N LEU A 139 7.72 -17.95 -5.81
CA LEU A 139 7.65 -18.84 -4.66
C LEU A 139 6.65 -18.49 -3.52
N PRO A 140 6.15 -17.25 -3.29
CA PRO A 140 5.24 -17.02 -2.17
C PRO A 140 3.75 -16.96 -2.55
N ALA A 141 3.34 -17.24 -3.80
CA ALA A 141 1.91 -17.30 -4.15
C ALA A 141 1.16 -18.42 -3.40
N ARG A 142 1.88 -19.40 -2.85
CA ARG A 142 1.33 -20.62 -2.23
C ARG A 142 0.98 -20.50 -0.75
N ASN A 143 1.44 -19.45 -0.04
CA ASN A 143 1.22 -19.31 1.42
C ASN A 143 0.11 -18.31 1.81
N PHE A 144 -0.57 -17.68 0.84
CA PHE A 144 -1.60 -16.66 1.10
C PHE A 144 -3.04 -17.11 0.78
N SER A 145 -3.26 -18.37 0.41
CA SER A 145 -4.61 -18.91 0.24
C SER A 145 -5.11 -19.46 1.58
N PRO A 146 -6.32 -19.10 2.05
CA PRO A 146 -6.92 -19.79 3.19
C PRO A 146 -7.12 -21.26 2.81
N PRO A 147 -6.91 -22.22 3.75
CA PRO A 147 -7.27 -23.60 3.49
C PRO A 147 -8.79 -23.68 3.25
N GLY A 148 -9.16 -24.36 2.15
CA GLY A 148 -10.55 -24.65 1.81
C GLY A 148 -11.20 -25.67 2.74
#